data_AF-A0A124ITI7-F1
#
_entry.id   AF-A0A124ITI7-F1
#
_cell.length_a   1.000
_cell.length_b   1.000
_cell.length_c   1.000
_cell.angle_alpha   90.00
_cell.angle_beta   90.00
_cell.angle_gamma   90.00
#
_symmetry.space_group_name_H-M   'P 1'
#
loop_
_entity.id
_entity.type
_entity.pdbx_description
1 polymer ?
#
loop_
_entity_poly.entity_id
_entity_poly.type
_entity_poly.pdbx_seq_one_letter_code
_entity_poly.pdbx_strand_id
1 'polypeptide(L)'
;MPTNRILVLGGGIAGIEAALALANMGYKVTLVEKSPAIGGKMAMLDKTFPTLDCSICIEGPLISDVARHPNIELLAPAELMDLTGSPGDYRARILVKPRYVTDDCTKCG
;
A
#
# COMPACT_ATOMS: atom_id res chain seq x y z
N MET A 1 -21.08 15.88 2.71
CA MET A 1 -20.81 14.57 3.36
C MET A 1 -19.31 14.36 3.32
N PRO A 2 -18.66 13.97 4.43
CA PRO A 2 -17.23 13.70 4.43
C PRO A 2 -16.90 12.62 3.39
N THR A 3 -15.77 12.77 2.70
CA THR A 3 -15.32 11.77 1.71
C THR A 3 -15.03 10.46 2.42
N ASN A 4 -15.75 9.38 2.08
CA ASN A 4 -15.58 8.06 2.69
C ASN A 4 -14.34 7.30 2.13
N ARG A 5 -13.24 8.05 1.92
CA ARG A 5 -12.00 7.60 1.28
C ARG A 5 -10.82 8.01 2.13
N ILE A 6 -9.93 7.06 2.40
CA ILE A 6 -8.76 7.23 3.26
C ILE A 6 -7.51 7.07 2.40
N LEU A 7 -6.52 7.92 2.63
CA LEU A 7 -5.22 7.84 1.99
C LEU A 7 -4.19 7.31 2.99
N VAL A 8 -3.51 6.22 2.65
CA VAL A 8 -2.39 5.67 3.41
C VAL A 8 -1.12 5.89 2.62
N LEU A 9 -0.11 6.51 3.25
CA LEU A 9 1.19 6.79 2.64
C LEU A 9 2.24 5.86 3.24
N GLY A 10 2.89 5.07 2.38
CA GLY A 10 3.90 4.09 2.74
C GLY A 10 3.34 2.67 2.81
N GLY A 11 3.90 1.78 1.99
CA GLY A 11 3.50 0.37 1.87
C GLY A 11 4.40 -0.58 2.66
N GLY A 12 4.93 -0.18 3.81
CA GLY A 12 5.53 -1.14 4.76
C GLY A 12 4.47 -1.86 5.59
N ILE A 13 4.89 -2.81 6.44
CA ILE A 13 3.99 -3.60 7.30
C ILE A 13 2.93 -2.75 8.03
N ALA A 14 3.30 -1.59 8.56
CA ALA A 14 2.36 -0.70 9.26
C ALA A 14 1.28 -0.12 8.35
N GLY A 15 1.63 0.28 7.12
CA GLY A 15 0.69 0.84 6.15
C GLY A 15 -0.18 -0.23 5.51
N ILE A 16 0.38 -1.43 5.29
CA ILE A 16 -0.33 -2.62 4.84
C ILE A 16 -1.45 -2.96 5.84
N GLU A 17 -1.12 -3.09 7.12
CA GLU A 17 -2.10 -3.40 8.18
C GLU A 17 -3.15 -2.31 8.34
N ALA A 18 -2.73 -1.03 8.34
CA ALA A 18 -3.66 0.10 8.41
C ALA A 18 -4.65 0.08 7.23
N ALA A 19 -4.17 -0.19 6.02
CA ALA A 19 -5.00 -0.25 4.83
C ALA A 19 -6.00 -1.42 4.90
N LEU A 20 -5.54 -2.61 5.29
CA LEU A 20 -6.41 -3.79 5.44
C LEU A 20 -7.48 -3.58 6.50
N ALA A 21 -7.11 -3.10 7.69
CA ALA A 21 -8.05 -2.86 8.77
C ALA A 21 -9.17 -1.89 8.36
N LEU A 22 -8.81 -0.76 7.73
CA LEU A 22 -9.78 0.23 7.25
C LEU A 22 -10.64 -0.29 6.11
N ALA A 23 -10.05 -1.05 5.18
CA ALA A 23 -10.75 -1.61 4.04
C ALA A 23 -11.77 -2.69 4.46
N ASN A 24 -11.43 -3.50 5.46
CA ASN A 24 -12.32 -4.49 6.09
C ASN A 24 -13.47 -3.84 6.86
N MET A 25 -13.27 -2.62 7.38
CA MET A 25 -14.35 -1.81 7.97
C MET A 25 -15.27 -1.16 6.92
N GLY A 26 -15.00 -1.36 5.63
CA GLY A 26 -15.82 -0.86 4.52
C GLY A 26 -15.43 0.52 4.00
N TYR A 27 -14.30 1.09 4.45
CA TYR A 27 -13.78 2.33 3.88
C TYR A 27 -13.04 2.07 2.57
N LYS A 28 -13.12 3.02 1.63
CA LYS A 28 -12.26 2.97 0.43
C LYS A 28 -10.87 3.49 0.79
N VAL A 29 -9.84 2.70 0.56
CA VAL A 29 -8.46 3.06 0.91
C VAL A 29 -7.63 3.20 -0.37
N THR A 30 -6.87 4.28 -0.48
CA THR A 30 -5.81 4.41 -1.46
C THR A 30 -4.47 4.26 -0.74
N LEU A 31 -3.70 3.23 -1.08
CA LEU A 31 -2.37 2.97 -0.53
C LEU A 31 -1.31 3.43 -1.54
N VAL A 32 -0.46 4.38 -1.14
CA VAL A 32 0.60 4.95 -1.99
C VAL A 32 1.96 4.48 -1.49
N GLU A 33 2.75 3.85 -2.37
CA GLU A 33 4.12 3.42 -2.07
C GLU A 33 5.11 3.98 -3.10
N LYS A 34 6.20 4.57 -2.60
CA LYS A 34 7.24 5.22 -3.42
C LYS A 34 7.99 4.22 -4.30
N SER A 35 8.22 3.02 -3.77
CA SER A 35 8.95 1.93 -4.41
C SER A 35 8.05 1.16 -5.38
N PRO A 36 8.63 0.39 -6.32
CA PRO A 36 7.83 -0.42 -7.24
C PRO A 36 7.01 -1.54 -6.56
N ALA A 37 7.36 -1.91 -5.33
CA ALA A 37 6.70 -2.95 -4.54
C ALA A 37 6.46 -2.50 -3.10
N ILE A 38 5.45 -3.09 -2.47
CA ILE A 38 5.15 -2.95 -1.04
C ILE A 38 5.89 -4.04 -0.22
N GLY A 39 5.98 -3.85 1.09
CA GLY A 39 6.70 -4.68 2.06
C GLY A 39 7.73 -3.89 2.90
N GLY A 40 8.17 -2.74 2.37
CA GLY A 40 9.09 -1.85 3.08
C GLY A 40 10.37 -2.56 3.56
N LYS A 41 10.76 -2.32 4.81
CA LYS A 41 11.96 -2.92 5.39
C LYS A 41 11.78 -4.37 5.83
N MET A 42 10.55 -4.77 6.17
CA MET A 42 10.28 -6.11 6.69
C MET A 42 10.55 -7.17 5.62
N ALA A 43 10.15 -6.90 4.37
CA ALA A 43 10.43 -7.76 3.22
C ALA A 43 11.92 -7.97 2.92
N MET A 44 12.82 -7.16 3.49
CA MET A 44 14.28 -7.32 3.35
C MET A 44 14.92 -8.12 4.49
N LEU A 45 14.17 -8.41 5.56
CA LEU A 45 14.67 -9.20 6.68
C LEU A 45 14.60 -10.69 6.34
N ASP A 46 15.55 -11.48 6.83
CA ASP A 46 15.42 -12.94 6.74
C ASP A 46 14.41 -13.44 7.79
N LYS A 47 14.59 -13.04 9.05
CA LYS A 47 13.79 -13.48 10.18
C LYS A 47 13.37 -12.34 11.10
N THR A 48 12.26 -12.53 11.81
CA THR A 48 11.75 -11.58 12.80
C THR A 48 11.91 -12.13 14.22
N PHE A 49 12.59 -11.38 15.08
CA PHE A 49 12.57 -11.63 16.53
C PHE A 49 11.16 -11.36 17.09
N PRO A 50 10.66 -12.09 18.12
CA PRO A 50 11.33 -13.15 18.89
C PRO A 50 11.15 -14.56 18.35
N THR A 51 10.18 -14.77 17.46
CA THR A 51 9.77 -16.11 17.02
C THR A 51 10.76 -16.73 16.03
N LEU A 52 11.62 -15.92 15.42
CA LEU A 52 12.54 -16.32 14.35
C LEU A 52 11.84 -16.88 13.11
N ASP A 53 10.58 -16.49 12.91
CA ASP A 53 9.84 -16.76 11.69
C ASP A 53 10.44 -16.00 10.52
N CYS A 54 10.32 -16.57 9.33
CA CYS A 54 10.72 -15.89 8.10
C CYS A 54 9.80 -14.68 7.87
N SER A 55 10.38 -13.52 7.59
CA SER A 55 9.64 -12.26 7.45
C SER A 55 8.52 -12.37 6.40
N ILE A 56 8.81 -12.98 5.26
CA ILE A 56 7.87 -13.12 4.14
C ILE A 56 6.76 -14.12 4.43
N CYS A 57 6.96 -15.06 5.36
CA CYS A 57 5.89 -15.97 5.79
C CYS A 57 4.77 -15.21 6.52
N ILE A 58 5.12 -14.12 7.20
CA ILE A 58 4.17 -13.24 7.89
C ILE A 58 3.64 -12.17 6.92
N GLU A 59 4.53 -11.49 6.21
CA GLU A 59 4.17 -10.33 5.39
C GLU A 59 3.57 -10.70 4.02
N GLY A 60 3.99 -11.83 3.44
CA GLY A 60 3.56 -12.29 2.12
C GLY A 60 2.04 -12.41 1.97
N PRO A 61 1.32 -13.07 2.90
CA PRO A 61 -0.14 -13.11 2.90
C PRO A 61 -0.78 -11.72 2.89
N LEU A 62 -0.27 -10.80 3.73
CA LEU A 62 -0.80 -9.43 3.86
C LEU A 62 -0.59 -8.61 2.59
N ILE A 63 0.58 -8.71 1.96
CA ILE A 63 0.88 -8.10 0.65
C ILE A 63 -0.11 -8.63 -0.39
N SER A 64 -0.33 -9.94 -0.39
CA SER A 64 -1.26 -10.63 -1.28
C SER A 64 -2.70 -10.13 -1.10
N ASP A 65 -3.12 -9.94 0.15
CA ASP A 65 -4.47 -9.52 0.50
C ASP A 65 -4.69 -8.06 0.09
N VAL A 66 -3.74 -7.17 0.39
CA VAL A 66 -3.78 -5.77 -0.08
C VAL A 66 -3.91 -5.70 -1.60
N ALA A 67 -3.15 -6.49 -2.33
CA ALA A 67 -3.15 -6.48 -3.78
C ALA A 67 -4.48 -6.96 -4.41
N ARG A 68 -5.29 -7.74 -3.68
CA ARG A 68 -6.57 -8.27 -4.17
C ARG A 68 -7.80 -7.67 -3.50
N HIS A 69 -7.62 -6.83 -2.48
CA HIS A 69 -8.72 -6.33 -1.69
C HIS A 69 -9.60 -5.34 -2.50
N PRO A 70 -10.92 -5.56 -2.61
CA PRO A 70 -11.79 -4.75 -3.49
C PRO A 70 -11.92 -3.28 -3.07
N ASN A 71 -11.70 -2.99 -1.78
CA ASN A 71 -11.73 -1.64 -1.23
C ASN A 71 -10.36 -0.95 -1.18
N ILE A 72 -9.28 -1.59 -1.66
CA ILE A 72 -7.93 -1.00 -1.65
C ILE A 72 -7.47 -0.71 -3.08
N GLU A 73 -7.14 0.55 -3.33
CA GLU A 73 -6.47 1.00 -4.54
C GLU A 73 -4.97 1.15 -4.25
N LEU A 74 -4.14 0.26 -4.79
CA LEU A 74 -2.70 0.29 -4.61
C LEU A 74 -2.01 1.08 -5.74
N LEU A 75 -1.30 2.15 -5.37
CA LEU A 75 -0.50 2.98 -6.28
C LEU A 75 0.99 2.80 -5.95
N ALA A 76 1.71 2.05 -6.79
CA ALA A 76 3.14 1.79 -6.66
C ALA A 76 3.78 1.60 -8.04
N PRO A 77 4.89 2.27 -8.42
CA PRO A 77 5.57 3.33 -7.69
C PRO A 77 4.82 4.66 -7.80
N ALA A 78 4.46 5.26 -6.67
CA ALA A 78 3.80 6.55 -6.61
C ALA A 78 4.20 7.35 -5.36
N GLU A 79 4.14 8.67 -5.44
CA GLU A 79 4.47 9.54 -4.31
C GLU A 79 3.53 10.74 -4.21
N LEU A 80 3.29 11.20 -2.97
CA LEU A 80 2.52 12.40 -2.70
C LEU A 80 3.35 13.62 -3.12
N MET A 81 2.78 14.47 -3.97
CA MET A 81 3.40 15.74 -4.39
C MET A 81 2.92 16.91 -3.54
N ASP A 82 1.63 16.89 -3.18
CA ASP A 82 1.00 18.02 -2.54
C ASP A 82 -0.26 17.57 -1.80
N LEU A 83 -0.52 18.19 -0.66
CA LEU A 83 -1.68 17.93 0.18
C LEU A 83 -2.25 19.25 0.66
N THR A 84 -3.49 19.52 0.27
CA THR A 84 -4.23 20.72 0.64
C THR A 84 -5.55 20.33 1.30
N GLY A 85 -6.17 21.27 2.01
CA GLY A 85 -7.46 21.05 2.67
C GLY A 85 -7.37 20.94 4.19
N SER A 86 -8.43 20.41 4.79
CA SER A 86 -8.63 20.35 6.24
C SER A 86 -9.19 18.99 6.65
N PRO A 87 -9.20 18.63 7.95
CA PRO A 87 -9.72 17.34 8.41
C PRO A 87 -11.10 17.01 7.83
N GLY A 88 -11.19 15.93 7.05
CA GLY A 88 -12.42 15.47 6.39
C GLY A 88 -12.63 15.96 4.95
N ASP A 89 -11.81 16.91 4.47
CA ASP A 89 -11.80 17.39 3.08
C ASP A 89 -10.36 17.66 2.62
N TYR A 90 -9.61 16.57 2.44
CA TYR A 90 -8.25 16.61 1.93
C TYR A 90 -8.24 16.42 0.41
N ARG A 91 -7.40 17.21 -0.28
CA ARG A 91 -7.06 17.03 -1.69
C ARG A 91 -5.58 16.72 -1.82
N ALA A 92 -5.28 15.49 -2.20
CA ALA A 92 -3.93 15.00 -2.44
C ALA A 92 -3.63 14.95 -3.94
N ARG A 93 -2.47 15.44 -4.36
CA ARG A 93 -1.91 15.21 -5.70
C ARG A 93 -0.85 14.12 -5.61
N ILE A 94 -1.07 13.01 -6.32
CA ILE A 94 -0.18 11.85 -6.32
C ILE A 94 0.46 11.73 -7.70
N LEU A 95 1.79 11.66 -7.73
CA LEU A 95 2.54 11.35 -8.94
C LEU A 95 2.71 9.83 -9.04
N VAL A 96 2.09 9.21 -10.04
CA VAL A 96 2.36 7.82 -10.40
C VAL A 96 3.54 7.80 -11.36
N LYS A 97 4.63 7.14 -10.97
CA LYS A 97 5.84 7.08 -11.78
C LYS A 97 5.67 6.04 -12.90
N PRO A 98 6.15 6.33 -14.12
CA PRO A 98 6.06 5.38 -15.22
C PRO A 98 6.87 4.12 -14.88
N ARG A 99 6.26 2.95 -15.06
CA ARG A 99 6.96 1.65 -14.94
C ARG A 99 7.75 1.30 -16.21
N TYR A 100 7.51 2.03 -17.31
CA TYR A 100 8.03 1.73 -18.65
C TYR A 100 7.68 0.32 -19.15
N VAL A 101 6.60 -0.26 -18.61
CA VAL A 101 6.00 -1.55 -18.98
C VAL A 101 4.50 -1.35 -19.08
N THR A 102 3.86 -1.97 -20.07
CA THR A 102 2.41 -1.89 -20.29
C THR A 102 1.63 -2.76 -19.31
N ASP A 103 0.31 -2.61 -19.32
CA ASP A 103 -0.59 -3.43 -18.50
C ASP A 103 -0.66 -4.90 -18.97
N ASP A 104 -0.03 -5.25 -20.09
CA ASP A 104 0.09 -6.63 -20.60
C ASP A 104 1.14 -7.47 -19.84
N CYS A 105 1.79 -6.90 -18.82
CA CYS A 105 2.81 -7.56 -18.03
C CYS A 105 2.29 -8.81 -17.29
N THR A 106 2.89 -9.97 -17.58
CA THR A 106 2.57 -11.26 -16.95
C THR A 106 3.47 -11.63 -15.77
N LYS A 107 4.45 -10.77 -15.43
CA LYS A 107 5.41 -10.98 -14.32
C LYS A 107 6.30 -12.24 -14.46
N CYS A 108 6.66 -12.62 -15.69
CA CYS A 108 7.45 -13.83 -15.95
C CYS A 108 8.96 -13.73 -15.66
N GLY A 109 9.49 -12.52 -15.43
CA GLY A 109 10.93 -12.24 -15.35
C GLY A 109 11.50 -11.80 -16.68
#